data_AF-A0A512JRD5-F1
#
_entry.id   AF-A0A512JRD5-F1
#
_cell.length_a   1.000
_cell.length_b   1.000
_cell.length_c   1.000
_cell.angle_alpha   90.00
_cell.angle_beta   90.00
_cell.angle_gamma   90.00
#
_symmetry.space_group_name_H-M   'P 1'
#
loop_
_entity.id
_entity.type
_entity.pdbx_description
1 polymer ?
#
loop_
_entity_poly.entity_id
_entity_poly.type
_entity_poly.pdbx_seq_one_letter_code
_entity_poly.pdbx_strand_id
1 'polypeptide(L)'
;MRGLYASTLQGPVLAYVLQQLAVGSYDLIFDGETIGSVVQHKMPGGDLRAWWAELLDESPAGNRPAPFTATEHSFNKLGDVLTWLGEPEIIRTPRSRPPAGW
;
A
#
# COMPACT_ATOMS: atom_id res chain seq x y z
N MET A 1 39.01 23.19 7.07
CA MET A 1 37.59 22.87 6.80
C MET A 1 37.50 22.08 5.49
N ARG A 2 37.19 20.79 5.54
CA ARG A 2 36.81 19.99 4.37
C ARG A 2 35.69 19.04 4.84
N GLY A 3 34.48 19.27 4.33
CA GLY A 3 33.33 18.42 4.60
C GLY A 3 33.52 17.07 3.95
N LEU A 4 33.32 16.02 4.73
CA LEU A 4 33.21 14.66 4.22
C LEU A 4 31.76 14.46 3.81
N TYR A 5 31.54 14.26 2.52
CA TYR A 5 30.29 13.70 2.01
C TYR A 5 30.19 12.27 2.55
N ALA A 6 29.29 12.05 3.50
CA ALA A 6 28.85 10.72 3.86
C ALA A 6 27.95 10.22 2.72
N SER A 7 28.54 9.54 1.74
CA SER A 7 27.80 8.75 0.78
C SER A 7 27.28 7.52 1.50
N THR A 8 26.05 7.56 2.01
CA THR A 8 25.31 6.32 2.25
C THR A 8 25.05 5.71 0.89
N LEU A 9 25.68 4.57 0.63
CA LEU A 9 25.20 3.60 -0.35
C LEU A 9 23.86 3.09 0.18
N GLN A 10 22.78 3.83 -0.07
CA GLN A 10 21.44 3.29 0.10
C GLN A 10 21.30 2.20 -0.98
N GLY A 11 21.27 0.93 -0.57
CA GLY A 11 20.59 -0.10 -1.36
C GLY A 11 19.15 0.35 -1.67
N PRO A 12 18.44 -0.29 -2.60
CA PRO A 12 17.06 0.09 -2.88
C PRO A 12 16.30 0.17 -1.56
N VAL A 13 15.74 1.34 -1.26
CA VAL A 13 14.82 1.47 -0.13
C VAL A 13 13.64 0.58 -0.52
N LEU A 14 13.52 -0.59 0.12
CA LEU A 14 12.40 -1.50 -0.12
C LEU A 14 11.13 -0.70 0.18
N ALA A 15 10.40 -0.33 -0.87
CA ALA A 15 9.29 0.59 -0.81
C ALA A 15 8.02 -0.13 -1.23
N TYR A 16 6.93 0.18 -0.54
CA TYR A 16 5.62 -0.27 -0.95
C TYR A 16 5.17 0.46 -2.22
N VAL A 17 4.43 -0.26 -3.05
CA VAL A 17 3.70 0.30 -4.19
C VAL A 17 2.24 -0.11 -4.07
N LEU A 18 1.33 0.82 -4.35
CA LEU A 18 -0.10 0.57 -4.43
C LEU A 18 -0.55 0.59 -5.89
N GLN A 19 -0.98 -0.54 -6.41
CA GLN A 19 -1.59 -0.61 -7.74
C GLN A 19 -3.11 -0.53 -7.63
N GLN A 20 -3.72 0.51 -8.21
CA GLN A 20 -5.16 0.71 -8.11
C GLN A 20 -5.94 -0.23 -9.04
N LEU A 21 -6.77 -1.08 -8.46
CA LEU A 21 -7.70 -1.96 -9.17
C LEU A 21 -9.05 -1.28 -9.43
N ALA A 22 -9.55 -0.55 -8.43
CA ALA A 22 -10.79 0.20 -8.49
C ALA A 22 -10.76 1.40 -7.52
N VAL A 23 -11.79 2.24 -7.57
CA VAL A 23 -11.99 3.25 -6.53
C VAL A 23 -12.21 2.52 -5.20
N GLY A 24 -11.29 2.70 -4.25
CA GLY A 24 -11.36 2.04 -2.94
C GLY A 24 -10.68 0.68 -2.85
N SER A 25 -9.93 0.24 -3.86
CA SER A 25 -9.24 -1.06 -3.82
C SER A 25 -7.91 -1.01 -4.56
N TYR A 26 -6.86 -1.49 -3.89
CA TYR A 26 -5.49 -1.53 -4.38
C TYR A 26 -4.83 -2.87 -4.06
N ASP A 27 -3.98 -3.37 -4.96
CA ASP A 27 -2.96 -4.36 -4.61
C ASP A 27 -1.86 -3.66 -3.81
N LEU A 28 -1.38 -4.33 -2.76
CA LEU A 28 -0.21 -3.92 -1.98
C LEU A 28 1.00 -4.73 -2.46
N ILE A 29 1.97 -4.03 -3.05
CA ILE A 29 3.18 -4.63 -3.62
C ILE A 29 4.37 -4.24 -2.74
N PHE A 30 5.22 -5.21 -2.42
CA PHE A 30 6.48 -5.01 -1.71
C PHE A 30 7.56 -5.84 -2.41
N ASP A 31 8.70 -5.20 -2.74
CA ASP A 31 9.79 -5.83 -3.51
C ASP A 31 9.33 -6.47 -4.84
N GLY A 32 8.35 -5.86 -5.50
CA GLY A 32 7.78 -6.34 -6.77
C GLY A 32 6.80 -7.52 -6.64
N GLU A 33 6.59 -8.04 -5.43
CA GLU A 33 5.61 -9.09 -5.16
C GLU A 33 4.32 -8.52 -4.58
N THR A 34 3.17 -9.03 -5.01
CA THR A 34 1.88 -8.69 -4.37
C THR A 34 1.77 -9.45 -3.07
N ILE A 35 1.80 -8.72 -1.96
CA ILE A 35 1.80 -9.30 -0.61
C ILE A 35 0.47 -9.09 0.12
N GLY A 36 -0.45 -8.31 -0.44
CA GLY A 36 -1.62 -7.83 0.29
C GLY A 36 -2.55 -6.95 -0.53
N SER A 37 -3.46 -6.29 0.17
CA SER A 37 -4.37 -5.31 -0.40
C SER A 37 -4.58 -4.10 0.52
N VAL A 38 -4.98 -2.99 -0.07
CA VAL A 38 -5.55 -1.85 0.66
C VAL A 38 -6.97 -1.62 0.16
N VAL A 39 -7.96 -1.78 1.03
CA VAL A 39 -9.38 -1.77 0.66
C VAL A 39 -10.19 -0.83 1.52
N GLN A 40 -11.14 -0.13 0.91
CA GLN A 40 -12.14 0.67 1.59
C GLN A 40 -13.33 -0.21 1.99
N HIS A 41 -13.58 -0.32 3.28
CA HIS A 41 -14.75 -0.98 3.85
C HIS A 41 -15.83 0.02 4.26
N LYS A 42 -17.10 -0.39 4.16
CA LYS A 42 -18.21 0.31 4.80
C LYS A 42 -18.42 -0.29 6.18
N MET A 43 -18.44 0.56 7.20
CA MET A 43 -18.75 0.11 8.55
C MET A 43 -20.25 -0.20 8.70
N PRO A 44 -20.63 -1.07 9.65
CA PRO A 44 -22.03 -1.24 10.03
C PRO A 44 -22.67 0.11 10.37
N GLY A 45 -23.82 0.41 9.77
CA GLY A 45 -24.47 1.73 9.87
C GLY A 45 -24.23 2.66 8.67
N GLY A 46 -23.42 2.26 7.70
CA GLY A 46 -23.44 2.79 6.32
C GLY A 46 -22.69 4.10 6.06
N ASP A 47 -22.52 4.96 7.08
CA ASP A 47 -21.98 6.31 6.90
C ASP A 47 -20.46 6.40 7.05
N LEU A 48 -19.85 5.51 7.82
CA LEU A 48 -18.40 5.51 8.05
C LEU A 48 -17.70 4.58 7.06
N ARG A 49 -16.69 5.13 6.36
CA ARG A 49 -15.78 4.35 5.52
C ARG A 49 -14.46 4.15 6.26
N ALA A 50 -14.08 2.90 6.48
CA ALA A 50 -12.76 2.54 6.98
C ALA A 50 -11.88 2.05 5.83
N TRP A 51 -10.58 2.04 6.04
CA TRP A 51 -9.57 1.53 5.12
C TRP A 51 -8.77 0.46 5.80
N TRP A 52 -8.63 -0.70 5.19
CA TRP A 52 -7.89 -1.82 5.74
C TRP A 52 -6.66 -2.06 4.88
N ALA A 53 -5.51 -2.26 5.52
CA ALA A 53 -4.31 -2.79 4.89
C ALA A 53 -4.15 -4.24 5.38
N GLU A 54 -4.18 -5.19 4.46
CA GLU A 54 -4.24 -6.63 4.76
C GLU A 54 -3.15 -7.40 4.01
N LEU A 55 -2.48 -8.33 4.68
CA LEU A 55 -1.52 -9.27 4.09
C LEU A 55 -2.23 -10.53 3.57
N LEU A 56 -1.76 -11.07 2.44
CA LEU A 56 -2.24 -12.35 1.90
C LEU A 56 -1.78 -13.56 2.72
N ASP A 57 -0.61 -13.46 3.35
CA ASP A 57 -0.01 -14.53 4.17
C ASP A 57 -0.15 -14.21 5.66
N GLU A 58 -0.56 -15.22 6.43
CA GLU A 58 -0.62 -15.19 7.91
C GLU A 58 0.73 -15.46 8.58
N SER A 59 1.83 -15.41 7.80
CA SER A 59 3.22 -15.58 8.22
C SER A 59 3.49 -15.10 9.66
N PRO A 60 4.29 -15.85 10.45
CA PRO A 60 4.63 -15.47 11.83
C PRO A 60 5.14 -14.03 11.91
N ALA A 61 4.86 -13.35 13.04
CA ALA A 61 5.11 -11.92 13.20
C ALA A 61 6.54 -11.47 12.82
N GLY A 62 7.56 -12.32 13.02
CA GLY A 62 8.95 -12.02 12.68
C GLY A 62 9.27 -11.97 11.18
N ASN A 63 8.37 -12.46 10.32
CA ASN A 63 8.53 -12.49 8.87
C ASN A 63 7.67 -11.44 8.14
N ARG A 64 6.86 -10.68 8.87
CA ARG A 64 5.99 -9.66 8.25
C ARG A 64 6.82 -8.46 7.83
N PRO A 65 6.59 -7.89 6.65
CA PRO A 65 7.28 -6.68 6.24
C PRO A 65 6.82 -5.52 7.13
N ALA A 66 7.77 -4.77 7.70
CA ALA A 66 7.45 -3.58 8.47
C ALA A 66 6.72 -2.57 7.56
N PRO A 67 5.61 -1.95 7.99
CA PRO A 67 5.19 -1.75 9.38
C PRO A 67 4.17 -2.78 9.95
N PHE A 68 3.88 -3.87 9.24
CA PHE A 68 2.85 -4.82 9.68
C PHE A 68 3.25 -5.56 10.96
N THR A 69 2.47 -5.36 12.03
CA THR A 69 2.59 -6.14 13.28
C THR A 69 1.50 -7.21 13.42
N ALA A 70 0.39 -7.04 12.72
CA ALA A 70 -0.69 -8.01 12.50
C ALA A 70 -0.94 -8.18 10.99
N THR A 71 -1.74 -9.18 10.60
CA THR A 71 -2.14 -9.43 9.21
C THR A 71 -3.03 -8.35 8.64
N GLU A 72 -3.78 -7.63 9.48
CA GLU A 72 -4.70 -6.57 9.09
C GLU A 72 -4.54 -5.34 10.00
N HIS A 73 -4.64 -4.14 9.42
CA HIS A 73 -4.69 -2.86 10.14
C HIS A 73 -5.79 -1.98 9.57
N SER A 74 -6.63 -1.42 10.44
CA SER A 74 -7.73 -0.53 10.05
C SER A 74 -7.40 0.95 10.29
N PHE A 75 -7.84 1.80 9.37
CA PHE A 75 -7.62 3.24 9.35
C PHE A 75 -8.92 3.97 8.98
N ASN A 76 -9.03 5.24 9.37
CA ASN A 76 -10.22 6.04 9.03
C ASN A 76 -10.14 6.66 7.63
N LYS A 77 -8.93 6.85 7.10
CA LYS A 77 -8.69 7.54 5.82
C LYS A 77 -7.56 6.86 5.07
N LEU A 78 -7.63 6.91 3.73
CA LEU A 78 -6.55 6.40 2.88
C LEU A 78 -5.21 7.07 3.18
N GLY A 79 -5.21 8.38 3.44
CA GLY A 79 -3.98 9.12 3.75
C GLY A 79 -3.22 8.56 4.96
N ASP A 80 -3.94 8.07 5.97
CA ASP A 80 -3.32 7.47 7.16
C ASP A 80 -2.61 6.14 6.79
N VAL A 81 -3.18 5.37 5.86
CA VAL A 81 -2.53 4.17 5.30
C VAL A 81 -1.27 4.54 4.54
N LEU A 82 -1.32 5.59 3.71
CA LEU A 82 -0.17 6.02 2.89
C LEU A 82 1.00 6.45 3.78
N THR A 83 0.74 7.28 4.79
CA THR A 83 1.77 7.70 5.75
C THR A 83 2.30 6.51 6.54
N TRP A 84 1.46 5.58 6.95
CA TRP A 84 1.88 4.38 7.67
C TRP A 84 2.81 3.49 6.83
N LEU A 85 2.52 3.31 5.54
CA LEU A 85 3.37 2.58 4.58
C LEU A 85 4.62 3.35 4.14
N GLY A 86 4.83 4.59 4.60
CA GLY A 86 5.99 5.39 4.22
C GLY A 86 5.86 6.10 2.86
N GLU A 87 4.66 6.58 2.54
CA GLU A 87 4.34 7.35 1.32
C GLU A 87 4.58 6.55 0.02
N PRO A 88 3.85 5.44 -0.19
CA PRO A 88 4.07 4.56 -1.35
C PRO A 88 3.71 5.25 -2.66
N GLU A 89 4.37 4.82 -3.74
CA GLU A 89 3.93 5.18 -5.09
C GLU A 89 2.55 4.58 -5.36
N ILE A 90 1.66 5.36 -5.98
CA ILE A 90 0.34 4.89 -6.41
C ILE A 90 0.29 4.80 -7.93
N ILE A 91 0.25 3.58 -8.44
CA ILE A 91 0.12 3.30 -9.87
C ILE A 91 -1.37 3.20 -10.20
N ARG A 92 -1.83 4.05 -11.13
CA ARG A 92 -3.19 4.02 -11.66
C ARG A 92 -3.14 3.64 -13.13
N THR A 93 -3.59 2.44 -13.47
CA THR A 93 -3.76 2.09 -14.86
C THR A 93 -4.94 2.91 -15.41
N PRO A 94 -4.76 3.71 -16.48
CA PRO A 94 -5.88 4.35 -17.14
C PRO A 94 -6.84 3.25 -17.57
N ARG A 95 -8.14 3.36 -17.24
CA ARG A 95 -9.15 2.50 -17.86
C ARG A 95 -8.93 2.58 -19.37
N SER A 96 -8.59 1.47 -20.01
CA SER A 96 -8.57 1.40 -21.46
C SER A 96 -9.93 1.90 -21.94
N ARG A 97 -9.94 2.95 -22.76
CA ARG A 97 -11.16 3.40 -23.42
C ARG A 97 -11.68 2.16 -24.17
N PRO A 98 -12.90 1.67 -23.89
CA PRO A 98 -13.44 0.58 -24.70
C PRO A 98 -13.43 1.03 -26.16
N PRO A 99 -13.06 0.15 -27.12
CA PRO A 99 -13.10 0.51 -28.53
C PRO A 99 -14.49 1.05 -28.86
N ALA A 100 -14.54 2.19 -29.55
CA ALA A 100 -15.80 2.80 -29.94
C ALA A 100 -16.52 1.88 -30.92
N GLY A 101 -17.64 1.28 -30.50
CA GLY A 101 -18.47 0.44 -31.36
C GLY A 101 -19.04 -0.78 -30.65
N TRP A 102 -20.07 -0.58 -29.84
CA TRP A 102 -21.16 -1.53 -29.58
C TRP A 102 -22.47 -0.78 -29.74
#